data_AF-K1YPQ7-F1
#
_entry.id   AF-K1YPQ7-F1
#
_cell.length_a   1.000
_cell.length_b   1.000
_cell.length_c   1.000
_cell.angle_alpha   90.00
_cell.angle_beta   90.00
_cell.angle_gamma   90.00
#
_symmetry.space_group_name_H-M   'P 1'
#
loop_
_entity.id
_entity.type
_entity.pdbx_description
1 polymer ?
#
loop_
_entity_poly.entity_id
_entity_poly.type
_entity_poly.pdbx_seq_one_letter_code
_entity_poly.pdbx_strand_id
1 'polypeptide(L)' 'MGNILVLVSCTALLTLLGANDTFAASGKCIVTDVAGNKMVIECSQETSGFDKGAKIKIKSEKKKPEEGR' A
#
# COMPACT_ATOMS: atom_id res chain seq x y z
N MET A 1 24.79 40.02 -0.54
CA MET A 1 23.59 39.45 0.10
C MET A 1 22.63 38.75 -0.87
N GLY A 2 22.61 39.09 -2.16
CA GLY A 2 21.71 38.44 -3.14
C GLY A 2 21.94 36.94 -3.38
N ASN A 3 23.19 36.47 -3.37
CA ASN A 3 23.50 35.05 -3.66
C ASN A 3 23.00 34.08 -2.59
N ILE A 4 22.87 34.52 -1.33
CA ILE A 4 22.33 33.70 -0.24
C ILE A 4 20.81 33.54 -0.40
N LEU A 5 20.12 34.58 -0.87
CA LEU A 5 18.68 34.55 -1.09
C LEU A 5 18.28 33.56 -2.20
N VAL A 6 19.10 33.46 -3.25
CA VAL A 6 18.87 32.52 -4.37
C VAL A 6 19.07 31.06 -3.93
N LEU A 7 20.08 30.80 -3.10
CA LEU A 7 20.34 29.45 -2.57
C LEU A 7 19.22 28.94 -1.65
N VAL A 8 18.65 29.81 -0.81
CA VAL A 8 17.52 29.47 0.07
C VAL A 8 16.22 29.25 -0.72
N SER A 9 16.05 29.97 -1.84
CA SER A 9 14.90 29.76 -2.73
C SER A 9 14.94 28.41 -3.44
N CYS A 10 16.12 27.95 -3.88
CA CYS A 10 16.24 26.67 -4.58
C CYS A 10 16.04 25.46 -3.67
N THR A 11 16.44 25.53 -2.40
CA THR A 11 16.27 24.42 -1.45
C THR A 11 14.81 24.25 -1.00
N ALA A 12 14.01 25.32 -0.98
CA ALA A 12 12.58 25.26 -0.66
C ALA A 12 11.72 24.57 -1.74
N LEU A 13 12.16 24.59 -3.01
CA LEU A 13 11.47 23.91 -4.11
C LEU A 13 11.70 22.39 -4.09
N LEU A 14 12.86 21.94 -3.61
CA LEU A 14 13.21 20.53 -3.55
C LEU A 14 12.44 19.78 -2.45
N THR A 15 12.00 20.45 -1.39
CA THR A 15 11.23 19.83 -0.30
C THR A 15 9.75 19.64 -0.66
N LEU A 16 9.18 20.43 -1.58
CA LEU A 16 7.78 20.26 -2.03
C LEU A 16 7.58 19.07 -2.98
N LEU A 17 8.63 18.65 -3.71
CA LEU A 17 8.54 17.56 -4.69
C LEU A 17 8.87 16.18 -4.09
N GLY A 18 9.33 16.12 -2.84
CA GLY A 18 9.85 14.91 -2.19
C GLY A 18 8.82 14.10 -1.37
N ALA A 19 7.65 14.66 -1.08
CA ALA A 19 6.64 13.99 -0.24
C ALA A 19 5.62 13.21 -1.09
N ASN A 20 6.09 12.29 -1.94
CA ASN A 20 5.24 11.19 -2.39
C ASN A 20 5.37 10.07 -1.36
N ASP A 21 4.76 10.29 -0.20
CA ASP A 21 4.48 9.21 0.73
C ASP A 21 3.68 8.18 -0.07
N THR A 22 4.34 7.09 -0.46
CA THR A 22 3.68 5.91 -0.99
C THR A 22 2.95 5.30 0.20
N PHE A 23 1.78 5.84 0.53
CA PHE A 23 0.86 5.23 1.47
C PHE A 23 0.54 3.85 0.90
N ALA A 24 1.16 2.82 1.49
CA ALA A 24 0.87 1.46 1.11
C ALA A 24 -0.61 1.22 1.42
N ALA A 25 -1.45 1.20 0.38
CA ALA A 25 -2.83 0.82 0.50
C ALA A 25 -2.89 -0.57 1.15
N SER A 26 -3.50 -0.67 2.31
CA SER A 26 -3.68 -1.93 3.02
C SER A 26 -5.18 -2.14 3.25
N GLY A 27 -5.71 -3.20 2.66
CA GLY A 27 -7.10 -3.61 2.82
C GLY A 27 -7.18 -4.89 3.63
N LYS A 28 -8.16 -4.99 4.53
CA LYS A 28 -8.58 -6.28 5.10
C LYS A 28 -9.53 -6.93 4.11
N CYS A 29 -9.22 -8.15 3.70
CA CYS A 29 -10.00 -8.90 2.73
C CYS A 29 -10.22 -10.33 3.22
N ILE A 30 -11.28 -10.96 2.73
CA ILE A 30 -11.62 -12.36 3.01
C ILE A 30 -11.46 -13.13 1.72
N VAL A 31 -10.88 -14.32 1.79
CA VAL A 31 -10.84 -15.24 0.64
C VAL A 31 -12.21 -15.89 0.51
N THR A 32 -12.89 -15.66 -0.61
CA THR A 32 -14.25 -16.18 -0.86
C THR A 32 -14.26 -17.41 -1.74
N ASP A 33 -13.24 -17.58 -2.59
CA ASP A 33 -13.09 -18.75 -3.46
C ASP A 33 -11.60 -19.06 -3.72
N VAL A 34 -11.29 -20.36 -3.88
CA VAL A 34 -9.96 -20.85 -4.26
C VAL A 34 -10.10 -21.93 -5.33
N ALA A 35 -9.52 -21.68 -6.50
CA ALA A 35 -9.54 -22.57 -7.64
C ALA A 35 -8.11 -22.77 -8.19
N GLY A 36 -7.45 -23.83 -7.73
CA GLY A 36 -6.07 -24.14 -8.13
C GLY A 36 -5.08 -23.04 -7.72
N ASN A 37 -4.53 -22.33 -8.72
CA ASN A 37 -3.59 -21.22 -8.50
C ASN A 37 -4.26 -19.84 -8.50
N LYS A 38 -5.59 -19.79 -8.51
CA LYS A 38 -6.37 -18.55 -8.47
C LYS A 38 -7.16 -18.48 -7.15
N MET A 39 -7.31 -17.27 -6.64
CA MET A 39 -8.19 -16.98 -5.52
C MET A 39 -9.01 -15.73 -5.82
N VAL A 40 -10.22 -15.67 -5.29
CA VAL A 40 -11.05 -14.46 -5.24
C VAL A 40 -11.00 -13.92 -3.83
N ILE A 41 -10.63 -12.64 -3.71
CA ILE A 41 -10.63 -11.93 -2.44
C ILE A 41 -11.67 -10.81 -2.47
N GLU A 42 -12.46 -10.73 -1.41
CA GLU A 42 -13.42 -9.67 -1.21
C GLU A 42 -12.91 -8.73 -0.11
N CYS A 43 -12.70 -7.47 -0.47
CA CYS A 43 -12.18 -6.46 0.45
C CYS A 43 -13.32 -5.60 0.98
N SER A 44 -13.25 -5.19 2.25
CA SER A 44 -14.30 -4.39 2.90
C SER A 44 -14.34 -2.93 2.45
N GLN A 45 -13.36 -2.49 1.66
CA GLN A 45 -13.21 -1.12 1.17
C GLN A 45 -12.94 -1.18 -0.34
N GLU A 46 -13.20 -0.07 -1.03
CA GLU A 46 -12.86 0.07 -2.44
C GLU A 46 -11.39 -0.26 -2.68
N THR A 47 -11.10 -0.89 -3.83
CA THR A 47 -9.76 -1.37 -4.19
C THR A 47 -8.82 -0.25 -4.64
N SER A 48 -9.00 0.96 -4.11
CA SER A 48 -8.13 2.10 -4.43
C SER A 48 -6.69 1.80 -4.00
N GLY A 49 -5.74 1.95 -4.92
CA GLY A 49 -4.34 1.57 -4.73
C GLY A 49 -4.01 0.11 -5.07
N PHE A 50 -4.97 -0.70 -5.54
CA PHE A 50 -4.74 -2.06 -6.05
C PHE A 50 -5.02 -2.13 -7.56
N ASP A 51 -4.11 -1.57 -8.35
CA ASP A 51 -4.26 -1.52 -9.80
C ASP A 51 -4.10 -2.88 -10.46
N LYS A 52 -4.78 -3.07 -11.61
CA LYS A 52 -4.63 -4.28 -12.42
C LYS A 52 -3.17 -4.45 -12.86
N GLY A 53 -2.58 -5.60 -12.52
CA GLY A 53 -1.18 -5.92 -12.84
C GLY A 53 -0.18 -5.51 -11.76
N ALA A 54 -0.61 -4.80 -10.71
CA ALA A 54 0.23 -4.53 -9.56
C ALA A 54 0.60 -5.82 -8.82
N LYS A 55 1.83 -5.89 -8.33
CA LYS A 55 2.25 -6.95 -7.40
C LYS A 55 1.78 -6.58 -6.00
N ILE A 56 1.03 -7.48 -5.37
CA ILE A 56 0.51 -7.28 -4.01
C ILE A 56 1.16 -8.27 -3.05
N LYS A 57 1.28 -7.86 -1.78
CA LYS A 57 1.72 -8.74 -0.69
C LYS A 57 0.51 -9.11 0.16
N ILE A 58 0.16 -10.39 0.19
CA ILE A 58 -0.93 -10.90 1.02
C ILE A 58 -0.35 -11.38 2.36
N LYS A 59 -0.90 -10.89 3.48
CA LYS A 59 -0.59 -11.37 4.83
C LYS A 59 -1.85 -12.01 5.41
N SER A 60 -1.83 -13.31 5.65
CA SER A 60 -2.92 -14.04 6.31
C SER A 60 -2.70 -14.08 7.82
N GLU A 61 -3.74 -13.81 8.60
CA GLU A 61 -3.74 -14.17 10.01
C GLU A 61 -3.95 -15.69 10.13
N LYS A 62 -3.02 -16.40 10.78
CA LYS A 62 -3.23 -17.80 11.11
C LYS A 62 -4.26 -17.86 12.24
N LYS A 63 -5.44 -18.45 11.98
CA LYS A 63 -6.29 -18.89 13.09
C LYS A 63 -5.49 -19.90 13.91
N LYS A 64 -5.50 -19.74 15.25
CA LYS A 64 -4.99 -20.80 16.12
C LYS A 64 -5.76 -22.08 15.77
N PRO A 65 -5.09 -23.24 15.59
CA PRO A 65 -5.81 -24.50 15.49
C PRO A 65 -6.72 -24.59 16.73
N GLU A 66 -8.00 -24.86 16.52
CA GLU A 66 -8.87 -25.20 17.65
C GLU A 66 -8.27 -26.45 18.29
N GLU A 67 -7.82 -26.34 19.54
CA GLU A 67 -7.40 -27.49 20.33
C GLU A 67 -8.59 -28.45 20.42
N GLY A 68 -8.46 -29.60 19.77
CA GLY A 68 -9.34 -30.76 19.99
C GLY A 68 -10.23 -31.13 18.81
N ARG A 69 -9.74 -32.05 17.98
CA ARG A 69 -10.57 -33.14 17.46
C ARG A 69 -9.77 -34.42 17.39
#